data_AF-A0A7S3KD60-F1
#
_entry.id   AF-A0A7S3KD60-F1
#
_cell.length_a   1.000
_cell.length_b   1.000
_cell.length_c   1.000
_cell.angle_alpha   90.00
_cell.angle_beta   90.00
_cell.angle_gamma   90.00
#
_symmetry.space_group_name_H-M   'P 1'
#
loop_
_entity.id
_entity.type
_entity.pdbx_description
1 polymer ?
#
loop_
_entity_poly.entity_id
_entity_poly.type
_entity_poly.pdbx_seq_one_letter_code
_entity_poly.pdbx_strand_id
1 'polypeptide(L)'
;IKMEESLQDLIVSIPPPYVTAKCWGVLDGDDGSLLFGRNEHVPREMASITKVMTSYLVYRIMKRFKINPKKEMVTVSKYASGINGTSARLREGDILCVYDLLHGVMLPSGNDAATALAEHFAEIIKEDREKQAVNSRNPRLAKQNSKGEWEFNKMIYGNSGIDTKKTPKSRNLVKLFVEEMNKTATLLEMHNTSYSNPHGMC
;
A
#
# COMPACT_ATOMS: atom_id res chain seq x y z
N ILE A 1 47.68 20.03 10.89
CA ILE A 1 46.93 20.13 9.61
C ILE A 1 45.68 19.29 9.81
N LYS A 2 44.56 19.93 10.19
CA LYS A 2 43.26 19.25 10.30
C LYS A 2 42.62 19.36 8.92
N MET A 3 42.57 18.27 8.18
CA MET A 3 41.75 18.15 6.98
C MET A 3 41.18 16.74 6.93
N GLU A 4 40.09 16.57 7.67
CA GLU A 4 39.02 15.67 7.27
C GLU A 4 37.83 16.60 6.99
N GLU A 5 37.80 17.20 5.80
CA GLU A 5 36.52 17.70 5.29
C GLU A 5 35.64 16.46 5.12
N SER A 6 34.46 16.49 5.73
CA SER A 6 33.55 15.37 5.62
C SER A 6 33.09 15.25 4.16
N LEU A 7 32.85 14.03 3.69
CA LEU A 7 32.28 13.78 2.35
C LEU A 7 30.99 14.60 2.13
N GLN A 8 30.24 14.88 3.20
CA GLN A 8 29.06 15.74 3.20
C GLN A 8 29.39 17.19 2.86
N ASP A 9 30.44 17.77 3.46
CA ASP A 9 30.90 19.14 3.15
C ASP A 9 31.32 19.26 1.67
N LEU A 10 31.96 18.22 1.13
CA LEU A 10 32.36 18.16 -0.26
C LEU A 10 31.15 18.07 -1.21
N ILE A 11 30.13 17.26 -0.90
CA ILE A 11 28.92 17.13 -1.70
C ILE A 11 28.09 18.42 -1.72
N VAL A 12 27.97 19.10 -0.57
CA VAL A 12 27.27 20.40 -0.46
C VAL A 12 27.96 21.49 -1.29
N SER A 13 29.27 21.38 -1.54
CA SER A 13 30.02 22.34 -2.36
C SER A 13 29.81 22.21 -3.87
N ILE A 14 29.21 21.11 -4.34
CA ILE A 14 28.95 20.85 -5.76
C ILE A 14 27.62 21.52 -6.15
N PRO A 15 27.56 22.29 -7.26
CA PRO A 15 26.29 22.84 -7.70
C PRO A 15 25.28 21.72 -8.03
N PRO A 16 23.99 21.90 -7.71
CA PRO A 16 22.98 20.89 -8.01
C PRO A 16 22.91 20.62 -9.52
N PRO A 17 22.59 19.36 -9.93
CA PRO A 17 22.46 19.02 -11.34
C PRO A 17 21.32 19.82 -11.99
N TYR A 18 21.45 20.08 -13.30
CA TYR A 18 20.36 20.65 -14.07
C TYR A 18 19.27 19.59 -14.31
N VAL A 19 18.07 19.83 -13.75
CA VAL A 19 16.92 18.93 -13.84
C VAL A 19 15.71 19.69 -14.37
N THR A 20 15.07 19.15 -15.42
CA THR A 20 13.89 19.75 -16.07
C THR A 20 12.57 19.45 -15.36
N ALA A 21 12.57 18.52 -14.39
CA ALA A 21 11.40 18.14 -13.62
C ALA A 21 10.88 19.30 -12.73
N LYS A 22 9.55 19.39 -12.58
CA LYS A 22 8.89 20.40 -11.73
C LYS A 22 9.18 20.21 -10.24
N CYS A 23 9.31 18.94 -9.83
CA CYS A 23 9.64 18.51 -8.48
C CYS A 23 10.64 17.35 -8.55
N TRP A 24 11.68 17.37 -7.73
CA TRP A 24 12.67 16.29 -7.63
C TRP A 24 13.42 16.37 -6.29
N GLY A 25 13.96 15.24 -5.85
CA GLY A 25 14.86 15.15 -4.69
C GLY A 25 15.88 14.04 -4.92
N VAL A 26 17.07 14.22 -4.40
CA VAL A 26 18.15 13.23 -4.36
C VAL A 26 18.46 13.00 -2.89
N LEU A 27 18.32 11.76 -2.47
CA LEU A 27 18.51 11.35 -1.08
C LEU A 27 19.72 10.41 -1.00
N ASP A 28 20.43 10.49 0.11
CA ASP A 28 21.40 9.48 0.51
C ASP A 28 20.68 8.15 0.79
N GLY A 29 21.24 7.04 0.29
CA GLY A 29 20.61 5.72 0.38
C GLY A 29 20.75 5.06 1.75
N ASP A 30 21.73 5.47 2.56
CA ASP A 30 22.05 4.87 3.84
C ASP A 30 21.27 5.54 4.98
N ASP A 31 21.23 6.88 5.00
CA ASP A 31 20.56 7.64 6.08
C ASP A 31 19.30 8.40 5.63
N GLY A 32 19.02 8.46 4.33
CA GLY A 32 17.84 9.16 3.80
C GLY A 32 17.95 10.67 3.85
N SER A 33 19.12 11.24 4.11
CA SER A 33 19.34 12.68 4.10
C SER A 33 19.13 13.26 2.70
N LEU A 34 18.50 14.44 2.62
CA LEU A 34 18.29 15.14 1.35
C LEU A 34 19.60 15.82 0.93
N LEU A 35 20.17 15.39 -0.20
CA LEU A 35 21.40 15.95 -0.76
C LEU A 35 21.08 17.16 -1.65
N PHE A 36 20.10 17.02 -2.54
CA PHE A 36 19.64 18.07 -3.44
C PHE A 36 18.15 17.93 -3.70
N GLY A 37 17.48 19.03 -4.03
CA GLY A 37 16.07 18.98 -4.40
C GLY A 37 15.55 20.28 -4.96
N ARG A 38 14.37 20.18 -5.56
CA ARG A 38 13.54 21.32 -5.92
C ARG A 38 12.09 20.92 -5.73
N ASN A 39 11.38 21.63 -4.86
CA ASN A 39 9.96 21.39 -4.58
C ASN A 39 9.67 19.93 -4.17
N GLU A 40 10.63 19.26 -3.52
CA GLU A 40 10.58 17.86 -3.10
C GLU A 40 9.47 17.57 -2.09
N HIS A 41 9.06 18.57 -1.31
CA HIS A 41 7.96 18.46 -0.35
C HIS A 41 6.61 18.97 -0.88
N VAL A 42 6.55 19.46 -2.13
CA VAL A 42 5.30 19.97 -2.70
C VAL A 42 4.41 18.79 -3.13
N PRO A 43 3.15 18.72 -2.66
CA PRO A 43 2.23 17.66 -3.07
C PRO A 43 2.01 17.62 -4.59
N ARG A 44 2.03 16.41 -5.15
CA ARG A 44 1.85 16.14 -6.59
C ARG A 44 1.01 14.87 -6.78
N GLU A 45 0.45 14.74 -7.98
CA GLU A 45 -0.17 13.49 -8.40
C GLU A 45 0.89 12.39 -8.44
N MET A 46 0.65 11.30 -7.70
CA MET A 46 1.56 10.16 -7.63
C MET A 46 1.51 9.30 -8.90
N ALA A 47 0.43 9.41 -9.68
CA ALA A 47 0.14 8.53 -10.81
C ALA A 47 0.39 7.05 -10.42
N SER A 48 0.99 6.26 -11.33
CA SER A 48 1.27 4.84 -11.12
C SER A 48 2.23 4.52 -9.96
N ILE A 49 2.94 5.49 -9.37
CA ILE A 49 3.75 5.25 -8.15
C ILE A 49 2.84 4.78 -7.00
N THR A 50 1.55 5.11 -7.05
CA THR A 50 0.50 4.56 -6.17
C THR A 50 0.58 3.03 -6.01
N LYS A 51 0.91 2.30 -7.08
CA LYS A 51 0.98 0.83 -7.09
C LYS A 51 2.08 0.26 -6.19
N VAL A 52 3.08 1.07 -5.84
CA VAL A 52 4.10 0.69 -4.85
C VAL A 52 3.44 0.51 -3.47
N MET A 53 2.57 1.43 -3.05
CA MET A 53 1.82 1.29 -1.80
C MET A 53 0.84 0.11 -1.85
N THR A 54 0.16 -0.09 -2.98
CA THR A 54 -0.73 -1.25 -3.17
C THR A 54 0.03 -2.56 -2.96
N SER A 55 1.19 -2.70 -3.61
CA SER A 55 2.04 -3.90 -3.49
C SER A 55 2.60 -4.06 -2.07
N TYR A 56 3.00 -2.96 -1.44
CA TYR A 56 3.50 -2.95 -0.06
C TYR A 56 2.42 -3.41 0.93
N LEU A 57 1.19 -2.91 0.80
CA LEU A 57 0.09 -3.30 1.67
C LEU A 57 -0.28 -4.78 1.49
N VAL A 58 -0.36 -5.25 0.23
CA VAL A 58 -0.54 -6.68 -0.09
C VAL A 58 0.52 -7.53 0.60
N TYR A 59 1.80 -7.18 0.43
CA TYR A 59 2.91 -7.88 1.08
C TYR A 59 2.77 -7.90 2.62
N ARG A 60 2.41 -6.78 3.23
CA ARG A 60 2.20 -6.70 4.68
C ARG A 60 1.08 -7.60 5.17
N ILE A 61 -0.04 -7.63 4.46
CA ILE A 61 -1.17 -8.51 4.80
C ILE A 61 -0.76 -9.97 4.65
N MET A 62 -0.11 -10.33 3.54
CA MET A 62 0.40 -11.70 3.35
C MET A 62 1.34 -12.12 4.46
N LYS A 63 2.28 -11.25 4.86
CA LYS A 63 3.22 -11.53 5.95
C LYS A 63 2.49 -11.76 7.27
N ARG A 64 1.48 -10.95 7.57
CA ARG A 64 0.66 -11.07 8.79
C ARG A 64 -0.12 -12.38 8.84
N PHE A 65 -0.80 -12.73 7.75
CA PHE A 65 -1.65 -13.92 7.68
C PHE A 65 -0.92 -15.18 7.16
N LYS A 66 0.40 -15.10 6.97
CA LYS A 66 1.25 -16.20 6.47
C LYS A 66 0.76 -16.78 5.12
N ILE A 67 0.28 -15.90 4.25
CA ILE A 67 -0.25 -16.25 2.93
C ILE A 67 0.91 -16.53 1.98
N ASN A 68 0.87 -17.67 1.28
CA ASN A 68 1.85 -17.99 0.24
C ASN A 68 1.38 -17.41 -1.10
N PRO A 69 2.12 -16.45 -1.70
CA PRO A 69 1.66 -15.76 -2.91
C PRO A 69 1.55 -16.67 -4.14
N LYS A 70 2.26 -17.80 -4.17
CA LYS A 70 2.19 -18.77 -5.26
C LYS A 70 1.03 -19.75 -5.13
N LYS A 71 0.33 -19.74 -4.00
CA LYS A 71 -0.79 -20.65 -3.70
C LYS A 71 -2.11 -19.92 -3.52
N GLU A 72 -2.07 -18.67 -3.05
CA GLU A 72 -3.26 -17.84 -2.92
C GLU A 72 -3.75 -17.42 -4.30
N MET A 73 -4.99 -17.79 -4.62
CA MET A 73 -5.59 -17.57 -5.93
C MET A 73 -6.60 -16.43 -5.85
N VAL A 74 -6.56 -15.57 -6.86
CA VAL A 74 -7.44 -14.40 -6.99
C VAL A 74 -8.21 -14.54 -8.29
N THR A 75 -9.53 -14.43 -8.17
CA THR A 75 -10.43 -14.36 -9.33
C THR A 75 -10.61 -12.89 -9.74
N VAL A 76 -10.30 -12.57 -10.98
CA VAL A 76 -10.44 -11.22 -11.53
C VAL A 76 -11.92 -10.90 -11.73
N SER A 77 -12.39 -9.83 -11.07
CA SER A 77 -13.77 -9.37 -11.20
C SER A 77 -13.99 -8.58 -12.49
N LYS A 78 -15.25 -8.45 -12.91
CA LYS A 78 -15.67 -7.53 -13.97
C LYS A 78 -15.20 -6.09 -13.73
N TYR A 79 -15.23 -5.68 -12.46
CA TYR A 79 -14.83 -4.33 -12.08
C TYR A 79 -13.34 -4.12 -12.28
N ALA A 80 -12.51 -5.06 -11.81
CA ALA A 80 -11.06 -5.01 -11.98
C ALA A 80 -10.65 -5.05 -13.46
N SER A 81 -11.19 -5.97 -14.26
CA SER A 81 -10.88 -6.05 -15.70
C SER A 81 -11.38 -4.83 -16.49
N GLY A 82 -12.37 -4.11 -15.96
CA GLY A 82 -12.95 -2.92 -16.59
C GLY A 82 -12.25 -1.61 -16.25
N ILE A 83 -11.17 -1.63 -15.48
CA ILE A 83 -10.41 -0.41 -15.15
C ILE A 83 -9.60 0.05 -16.37
N ASN A 84 -9.78 1.31 -16.73
CA ASN A 84 -9.08 1.93 -17.86
C ASN A 84 -7.58 2.14 -17.56
N GLY A 85 -6.79 2.42 -18.60
CA GLY A 85 -5.37 2.79 -18.50
C GLY A 85 -4.41 1.65 -18.79
N THR A 86 -3.25 1.68 -18.13
CA THR A 86 -2.28 0.59 -18.20
C THR A 86 -2.89 -0.68 -17.61
N SER A 87 -2.66 -1.80 -18.26
CA SER A 87 -3.35 -3.06 -17.97
C SER A 87 -2.42 -4.24 -18.20
N ALA A 88 -2.53 -5.26 -17.35
CA ALA A 88 -1.92 -6.57 -17.53
C ALA A 88 -2.74 -7.48 -18.47
N ARG A 89 -3.78 -6.92 -19.11
CA ARG A 89 -4.73 -7.55 -20.04
C ARG A 89 -5.55 -8.66 -19.39
N LEU A 90 -5.87 -8.49 -18.11
CA LEU A 90 -6.71 -9.43 -17.37
C LEU A 90 -8.16 -9.36 -17.85
N ARG A 91 -8.83 -10.50 -17.83
CA ARG A 91 -10.24 -10.65 -18.21
C ARG A 91 -11.06 -11.05 -16.99
N GLU A 92 -12.34 -10.68 -17.02
CA GLU A 92 -13.30 -11.16 -16.01
C GLU A 92 -13.28 -12.69 -15.96
N GLY A 93 -13.15 -13.24 -14.74
CA GLY A 93 -13.10 -14.67 -14.50
C GLY A 93 -11.72 -15.31 -14.61
N ASP A 94 -10.68 -14.58 -15.02
CA ASP A 94 -9.31 -15.09 -14.94
C ASP A 94 -8.96 -15.41 -13.48
N ILE A 95 -8.24 -16.51 -13.26
CA ILE A 95 -7.81 -16.95 -11.93
C ILE A 95 -6.28 -17.03 -11.93
N LEU A 96 -5.63 -16.15 -11.17
CA LEU A 96 -4.18 -16.06 -11.08
C LEU A 96 -3.73 -16.10 -9.63
N CYS A 97 -2.50 -16.58 -9.39
CA CYS A 97 -1.95 -16.48 -8.05
C CYS A 97 -1.52 -15.04 -7.73
N VAL A 98 -1.47 -14.68 -6.45
CA VAL A 98 -1.04 -13.35 -6.00
C VAL A 98 0.34 -12.98 -6.54
N TYR A 99 1.25 -13.96 -6.68
CA TYR A 99 2.58 -13.75 -7.24
C TYR A 99 2.52 -13.20 -8.68
N ASP A 100 1.69 -13.78 -9.54
CA ASP A 100 1.55 -13.34 -10.94
C ASP A 100 0.84 -11.99 -11.03
N LEU A 101 -0.16 -11.75 -10.19
CA LEU A 101 -0.82 -10.45 -10.12
C LEU A 101 0.12 -9.34 -9.68
N LEU A 102 1.00 -9.59 -8.70
CA LEU A 102 2.03 -8.63 -8.31
C LEU A 102 2.99 -8.33 -9.46
N HIS A 103 3.32 -9.31 -10.31
CA HIS A 103 4.07 -9.05 -11.54
C HIS A 103 3.25 -8.21 -12.53
N GLY A 104 1.95 -8.48 -12.67
CA GLY A 104 1.02 -7.65 -13.43
C GLY A 104 0.96 -6.21 -12.94
N VAL A 105 1.09 -5.99 -11.63
CA VAL A 105 1.16 -4.65 -11.03
C VAL A 105 2.50 -3.97 -11.31
N MET A 106 3.62 -4.68 -11.20
CA MET A 106 4.95 -4.04 -11.20
C MET A 106 5.62 -3.98 -12.57
N LEU A 107 5.28 -4.88 -13.51
CA LEU A 107 5.90 -4.94 -14.83
C LEU A 107 5.15 -4.09 -15.87
N PRO A 108 3.89 -4.40 -16.25
CA PRO A 108 3.12 -3.55 -17.17
C PRO A 108 2.40 -2.39 -16.45
N SER A 109 2.61 -2.19 -15.15
CA SER A 109 1.86 -1.21 -14.34
C SER A 109 0.34 -1.42 -14.41
N GLY A 110 -0.12 -2.68 -14.39
CA GLY A 110 -1.52 -3.04 -14.64
C GLY A 110 -2.48 -2.51 -13.57
N ASN A 111 -3.42 -1.65 -13.98
CA ASN A 111 -4.47 -1.12 -13.11
C ASN A 111 -5.50 -2.19 -12.74
N ASP A 112 -5.81 -3.06 -13.68
CA ASP A 112 -6.63 -4.26 -13.52
C ASP A 112 -6.05 -5.19 -12.44
N ALA A 113 -4.75 -5.49 -12.51
CA ALA A 113 -4.06 -6.32 -11.52
C ALA A 113 -4.06 -5.67 -10.13
N ALA A 114 -3.80 -4.36 -10.06
CA ALA A 114 -3.81 -3.62 -8.79
C ALA A 114 -5.20 -3.61 -8.15
N THR A 115 -6.24 -3.50 -8.97
CA THR A 115 -7.63 -3.49 -8.51
C THR A 115 -8.08 -4.87 -8.06
N ALA A 116 -7.74 -5.93 -8.81
CA ALA A 116 -8.05 -7.31 -8.42
C ALA A 116 -7.40 -7.68 -7.06
N LEU A 117 -6.14 -7.30 -6.87
CA LEU A 117 -5.46 -7.47 -5.57
C LEU A 117 -6.15 -6.66 -4.46
N ALA A 118 -6.52 -5.40 -4.72
CA ALA A 118 -7.20 -4.57 -3.74
C ALA A 118 -8.54 -5.17 -3.29
N GLU A 119 -9.34 -5.69 -4.23
CA GLU A 119 -10.61 -6.36 -3.93
C GLU A 119 -10.39 -7.59 -3.05
N HIS A 120 -9.50 -8.50 -3.45
CA HIS A 120 -9.26 -9.74 -2.74
C HIS A 120 -8.68 -9.50 -1.33
N PHE A 121 -7.68 -8.63 -1.20
CA PHE A 121 -7.08 -8.36 0.10
C PHE A 121 -7.99 -7.53 1.03
N ALA A 122 -8.92 -6.75 0.49
CA ALA A 122 -9.95 -6.09 1.28
C ALA A 122 -10.90 -7.08 1.96
N GLU A 123 -11.20 -8.23 1.33
CA GLU A 123 -12.01 -9.28 1.97
C GLU A 123 -11.29 -9.85 3.20
N ILE A 124 -9.99 -10.13 3.08
CA ILE A 124 -9.17 -10.59 4.20
C ILE A 124 -9.15 -9.56 5.35
N ILE A 125 -8.99 -8.28 5.02
CA ILE A 125 -9.06 -7.18 6.01
C ILE A 125 -10.43 -7.17 6.69
N LYS A 126 -11.51 -7.28 5.92
CA LYS A 126 -12.87 -7.25 6.43
C LYS A 126 -13.11 -8.41 7.40
N GLU A 127 -12.75 -9.63 7.02
CA GLU A 127 -12.90 -10.82 7.88
C GLU A 127 -12.10 -10.69 9.18
N ASP A 128 -10.88 -10.16 9.12
CA ASP A 128 -10.06 -9.94 10.31
C ASP A 128 -10.70 -8.92 11.26
N ARG A 129 -11.21 -7.80 10.73
CA ARG A 129 -11.95 -6.81 11.53
C ARG A 129 -13.19 -7.42 12.19
N GLU A 130 -13.93 -8.27 11.48
CA GLU A 130 -15.10 -8.96 12.01
C GLU A 130 -14.71 -9.92 13.15
N LYS A 131 -13.66 -10.72 12.97
CA LYS A 131 -13.12 -11.63 14.00
C LYS A 131 -12.68 -10.84 15.25
N GLN A 132 -12.00 -9.71 15.07
CA GLN A 132 -11.60 -8.84 16.19
C GLN A 132 -12.79 -8.23 16.93
N ALA A 133 -13.83 -7.79 16.20
CA ALA A 133 -15.04 -7.23 16.80
C ALA A 133 -15.83 -8.26 17.63
N VAL A 134 -15.84 -9.53 17.21
CA VAL A 134 -16.43 -10.63 17.98
C VAL A 134 -15.61 -10.90 19.24
N ASN A 135 -14.28 -10.95 19.12
CA ASN A 135 -13.38 -11.21 20.25
C ASN A 135 -13.41 -10.10 21.31
N SER A 136 -13.52 -8.83 20.91
CA SER A 136 -13.59 -7.70 21.85
C SER A 136 -14.91 -7.66 22.64
N ARG A 137 -15.99 -8.23 22.09
CA ARG A 137 -17.28 -8.38 22.76
C ARG A 137 -17.33 -9.58 23.71
N ASN A 138 -16.32 -10.45 23.72
CA ASN A 138 -16.24 -11.62 24.60
C ASN A 138 -14.99 -11.58 25.51
N PRO A 139 -15.10 -11.08 26.76
CA PRO A 139 -13.96 -10.89 27.67
C PRO A 139 -13.15 -12.15 27.99
N ARG A 140 -13.71 -13.35 27.76
CA ARG A 140 -13.00 -14.62 28.01
C ARG A 140 -12.02 -14.98 26.88
N LEU A 141 -12.28 -14.56 25.64
CA LEU A 141 -11.42 -14.82 24.48
C LEU A 141 -10.32 -13.76 24.34
N ALA A 142 -10.55 -12.53 24.82
CA ALA A 142 -9.57 -11.44 24.76
C ALA A 142 -8.28 -11.71 25.58
N LYS A 143 -8.30 -12.61 26.56
CA LYS A 143 -7.15 -12.92 27.43
C LYS A 143 -6.13 -13.91 26.83
N GLN A 144 -6.44 -14.54 25.69
CA GLN A 144 -5.58 -15.57 25.08
C GLN A 144 -4.61 -15.04 24.02
N ASN A 145 -4.75 -13.78 23.59
CA ASN A 145 -3.96 -13.24 22.49
C ASN A 145 -2.68 -12.60 23.06
N SER A 146 -1.52 -13.11 22.63
CA SER A 146 -0.20 -12.67 23.10
C SER A 146 0.03 -11.16 22.89
N LYS A 147 0.75 -10.52 23.83
CA LYS A 147 0.95 -9.06 23.90
C LYS A 147 1.49 -8.40 22.61
N GLY A 148 2.15 -9.14 21.72
CA GLY A 148 2.77 -8.59 20.49
C GLY A 148 1.80 -8.31 19.33
N GLU A 149 0.74 -9.11 19.17
CA GLU A 149 -0.30 -8.88 18.13
C GLU A 149 -1.27 -7.76 18.53
N TRP A 150 -1.39 -7.49 19.84
CA TRP A 150 -2.36 -6.56 20.38
C TRP A 150 -2.02 -5.08 20.11
N GLU A 151 -0.76 -4.67 20.30
CA GLU A 151 -0.32 -3.29 20.04
C GLU A 151 -0.45 -2.91 18.57
N PHE A 152 -0.13 -3.83 17.66
CA PHE A 152 -0.29 -3.61 16.22
C PHE A 152 -1.76 -3.45 15.84
N ASN A 153 -2.64 -4.34 16.30
CA ASN A 153 -4.06 -4.27 15.97
C ASN A 153 -4.76 -3.04 16.57
N LYS A 154 -4.35 -2.59 17.74
CA LYS A 154 -4.84 -1.35 18.36
C LYS A 154 -4.44 -0.11 17.57
N MET A 155 -3.26 -0.12 16.93
CA MET A 155 -2.73 0.97 16.12
C MET A 155 -3.42 1.11 14.74
N ILE A 156 -3.93 0.01 14.16
CA ILE A 156 -4.57 0.00 12.83
C ILE A 156 -6.10 0.23 12.88
N TYR A 157 -6.80 -0.29 13.89
CA TYR A 157 -8.27 -0.47 13.85
C TYR A 157 -9.04 0.37 14.87
N GLY A 158 -8.63 1.63 15.09
CA GLY A 158 -9.40 2.60 15.88
C GLY A 158 -10.91 2.50 15.68
N ASN A 159 -11.63 2.46 16.81
CA ASN A 159 -13.04 2.12 17.03
C ASN A 159 -14.01 2.52 15.89
N SER A 160 -14.16 1.67 14.86
CA SER A 160 -15.16 1.86 13.80
C SER A 160 -15.98 0.59 13.61
N GLY A 161 -17.23 0.60 14.08
CA GLY A 161 -18.17 -0.51 13.95
C GLY A 161 -18.60 -0.74 12.50
N ILE A 162 -18.67 -2.01 12.08
CA ILE A 162 -19.10 -2.44 10.73
C ILE A 162 -20.30 -3.38 10.85
N ASP A 163 -21.29 -3.19 9.96
CA ASP A 163 -22.47 -4.06 9.76
C ASP A 163 -22.11 -5.21 8.80
N THR A 164 -22.36 -6.46 9.22
CA THR A 164 -21.79 -7.69 8.64
C THR A 164 -22.70 -8.45 7.67
N LYS A 165 -23.90 -7.92 7.32
CA LYS A 165 -24.97 -8.72 6.67
C LYS A 165 -25.07 -8.69 5.14
N LYS A 166 -24.12 -8.10 4.39
CA LYS A 166 -24.17 -8.06 2.90
C LYS A 166 -22.81 -8.38 2.27
N THR A 167 -22.79 -9.17 1.20
CA THR A 167 -21.62 -9.30 0.32
C THR A 167 -21.29 -7.91 -0.24
N PRO A 168 -20.11 -7.36 0.07
CA PRO A 168 -19.77 -6.02 -0.35
C PRO A 168 -19.60 -5.98 -1.86
N LYS A 169 -20.15 -4.95 -2.52
CA LYS A 169 -19.88 -4.69 -3.94
C LYS A 169 -18.38 -4.41 -4.10
N SER A 170 -17.78 -4.82 -5.21
CA SER A 170 -16.41 -4.49 -5.65
C SER A 170 -15.92 -3.08 -5.26
N ARG A 171 -16.73 -2.05 -5.53
CA ARG A 171 -16.40 -0.65 -5.17
C ARG A 171 -16.21 -0.42 -3.67
N ASN A 172 -16.97 -1.11 -2.82
CA ASN A 172 -16.86 -0.99 -1.36
C ASN A 172 -15.58 -1.65 -0.85
N LEU A 173 -15.18 -2.78 -1.45
CA LEU A 173 -13.92 -3.45 -1.14
C LEU A 173 -12.72 -2.60 -1.51
N VAL A 174 -12.72 -2.01 -2.70
CA VAL A 174 -11.65 -1.10 -3.11
C VAL A 174 -11.56 0.11 -2.18
N LYS A 175 -12.70 0.70 -1.79
CA LYS A 175 -12.71 1.79 -0.81
C LYS A 175 -12.09 1.37 0.53
N LEU A 176 -12.45 0.19 1.05
CA LEU A 176 -11.86 -0.38 2.27
C LEU A 176 -10.34 -0.56 2.13
N PHE A 177 -9.87 -1.05 0.99
CA PHE A 177 -8.44 -1.19 0.73
C PHE A 177 -7.72 0.15 0.72
N VAL A 178 -8.28 1.17 0.05
CA VAL A 178 -7.73 2.53 -0.02
C VAL A 178 -7.69 3.19 1.36
N GLU A 179 -8.69 2.96 2.21
CA GLU A 179 -8.64 3.40 3.61
C GLU A 179 -7.43 2.80 4.35
N GLU A 180 -7.14 1.52 4.13
CA GLU A 180 -5.95 0.87 4.70
C GLU A 180 -4.64 1.33 4.07
N MET A 181 -4.62 1.70 2.78
CA MET A 181 -3.46 2.35 2.16
C MET A 181 -3.16 3.68 2.84
N ASN A 182 -4.17 4.51 3.09
CA ASN A 182 -4.01 5.81 3.75
C ASN A 182 -3.57 5.67 5.21
N LYS A 183 -4.13 4.71 5.96
CA LYS A 183 -3.61 4.39 7.30
C LYS A 183 -2.16 3.94 7.24
N THR A 184 -1.81 3.10 6.27
CA THR A 184 -0.43 2.64 6.07
C THR A 184 0.51 3.80 5.73
N ALA A 185 0.07 4.77 4.93
CA ALA A 185 0.83 5.99 4.65
C ALA A 185 1.14 6.77 5.94
N THR A 186 0.13 6.97 6.80
CA THR A 186 0.32 7.64 8.10
C THR A 186 1.31 6.89 9.00
N LEU A 187 1.27 5.56 9.02
CA LEU A 187 2.21 4.74 9.80
C LEU A 187 3.65 4.81 9.29
N LEU A 188 3.82 5.14 8.00
CA LEU A 188 5.11 5.38 7.38
C LEU A 188 5.50 6.86 7.40
N GLU A 189 4.81 7.68 8.20
CA GLU A 189 5.06 9.12 8.33
C GLU A 189 4.90 9.91 7.00
N MET A 190 4.17 9.33 6.03
CA MET A 190 3.88 9.95 4.74
C MET A 190 2.69 10.92 4.84
N HIS A 191 2.75 11.88 5.75
CA HIS A 191 1.61 12.74 6.13
C HIS A 191 1.02 13.57 4.99
N ASN A 192 1.80 13.85 3.94
CA ASN A 192 1.36 14.59 2.76
C ASN A 192 0.87 13.70 1.60
N THR A 193 0.70 12.40 1.85
CA THR A 193 0.24 11.44 0.84
C THR A 193 -1.20 10.98 1.13
N SER A 194 -2.04 11.03 0.10
CA SER A 194 -3.39 10.49 0.15
C SER A 194 -3.69 9.73 -1.15
N TYR A 195 -4.22 8.52 -1.00
CA TYR A 195 -4.62 7.64 -2.07
C TYR A 195 -6.15 7.70 -2.23
N SER A 196 -6.60 7.75 -3.48
CA SER A 196 -8.02 7.69 -3.85
C SER A 196 -8.42 6.34 -4.46
N ASN A 197 -7.45 5.58 -4.96
CA ASN A 197 -7.62 4.28 -5.60
C ASN A 197 -6.29 3.49 -5.58
N PRO A 198 -6.29 2.17 -5.87
CA PRO A 198 -5.09 1.34 -5.75
C PRO A 198 -4.15 1.41 -6.96
N HIS A 199 -4.52 2.11 -8.04
CA HIS A 199 -3.79 2.09 -9.30
C HIS A 199 -3.16 3.44 -9.68
N GLY A 200 -3.63 4.54 -9.09
CA GLY A 200 -3.13 5.90 -9.27
C GLY A 200 -3.63 6.63 -10.51
N MET A 201 -4.77 6.22 -11.08
CA MET A 201 -5.40 7.01 -12.15
C MET A 201 -6.33 8.04 -11.53
N CYS A 202 -6.26 9.29 -11.99
CA CYS A 202 -7.14 10.38 -11.56
C CYS A 202 -8.55 10.23 -12.11
#